data_AF-A0A7W0ZDU5-F1
#
_entry.id   AF-A0A7W0ZDU5-F1
#
_cell.length_a   1.000
_cell.length_b   1.000
_cell.length_c   1.000
_cell.angle_alpha   90.00
_cell.angle_beta   90.00
_cell.angle_gamma   90.00
#
_symmetry.space_group_name_H-M   'P 1'
#
loop_
_entity.id
_entity.type
_entity.pdbx_description
1 polymer ?
#
loop_
_entity_poly.entity_id
_entity_poly.type
_entity_poly.pdbx_seq_one_letter_code
_entity_poly.pdbx_strand_id
1 'polypeptide(L)'
;MTSPVEADPIPTTSATKAYNAVLDYAGATLPIRDSVDTRVVNNVRKGTGGLIDHPADVGGWPTLDAGSAPRDSDHDGISNHWEANHGLNLKDPVDGSRVAANGYTNVENYLNWCARRRI
;
A
#
# COMPACT_ATOMS: atom_id res chain seq x y z
N MET A 1 -6.65 34.64 34.40
CA MET A 1 -7.28 33.69 33.48
C MET A 1 -6.27 33.39 32.39
N THR A 2 -5.85 32.14 32.22
CA THR A 2 -4.93 31.72 31.15
C THR A 2 -5.76 31.39 29.92
N SER A 3 -5.59 32.15 28.84
CA SER A 3 -6.28 31.90 27.57
C SER A 3 -5.85 30.54 26.98
N PRO A 4 -6.71 29.88 26.16
CA PRO A 4 -6.36 28.64 25.49
C PRO A 4 -5.14 28.80 24.59
N VAL A 5 -4.30 27.78 24.51
CA VAL A 5 -3.19 27.71 23.56
C VAL A 5 -3.77 27.68 22.15
N GLU A 6 -3.31 28.57 21.29
CA GLU A 6 -3.71 28.61 19.88
C GLU A 6 -3.16 27.36 19.18
N ALA A 7 -4.04 26.59 18.55
CA ALA A 7 -3.66 25.38 17.83
C ALA A 7 -3.22 25.72 16.42
N ASP A 8 -2.17 25.05 15.94
CA ASP A 8 -1.75 25.17 14.55
C ASP A 8 -2.90 24.74 13.61
N PRO A 9 -3.15 25.49 12.52
CA PRO A 9 -4.20 25.17 11.58
C PRO A 9 -3.92 23.80 10.93
N ILE A 10 -4.83 22.86 11.11
CA ILE A 10 -4.74 21.55 10.47
C ILE A 10 -5.32 21.60 9.04
N PRO A 11 -4.69 20.93 8.06
CA PRO A 11 -5.27 20.77 6.74
C PRO A 11 -6.65 20.10 6.83
N THR A 12 -7.65 20.71 6.21
CA THR A 12 -9.01 20.15 6.14
C THR A 12 -9.37 19.78 4.70
N THR A 13 -10.33 18.87 4.55
CA THR A 13 -10.86 18.46 3.25
C THR A 13 -12.37 18.38 3.33
N SER A 14 -13.07 18.64 2.22
CA SER A 14 -14.53 18.53 2.20
C SER A 14 -14.97 17.08 2.37
N ALA A 15 -16.16 16.86 2.95
CA ALA A 15 -16.71 15.52 3.13
C ALA A 15 -16.74 14.72 1.81
N THR A 16 -17.15 15.34 0.71
CA THR A 16 -17.15 14.71 -0.62
C THR A 16 -15.75 14.32 -1.10
N LYS A 17 -14.76 15.19 -0.88
CA LYS A 17 -13.37 14.89 -1.27
C LYS A 17 -12.77 13.78 -0.40
N ALA A 18 -13.03 13.79 0.92
CA ALA A 18 -12.65 12.72 1.82
C ALA A 18 -13.27 11.38 1.39
N TYR A 19 -14.59 11.37 1.14
CA TYR A 19 -15.34 10.19 0.73
C TYR A 19 -14.74 9.54 -0.52
N ASN A 20 -14.49 10.32 -1.57
CA ASN A 20 -13.88 9.80 -2.80
C ASN A 20 -12.46 9.30 -2.56
N ALA A 21 -11.62 10.05 -1.84
CA ALA A 21 -10.25 9.64 -1.56
C ALA A 21 -10.19 8.32 -0.77
N VAL A 22 -11.07 8.14 0.22
CA VAL A 22 -11.15 6.89 0.98
C VAL A 22 -11.56 5.73 0.05
N LEU A 23 -12.58 5.90 -0.78
CA LEU A 23 -13.03 4.83 -1.66
C LEU A 23 -12.04 4.48 -2.77
N ASP A 24 -11.22 5.45 -3.18
CA ASP A 24 -10.19 5.21 -4.18
C ASP A 24 -8.98 4.51 -3.55
N TYR A 25 -8.56 4.92 -2.34
CA TYR A 25 -7.25 4.54 -1.80
C TYR A 25 -7.24 3.66 -0.55
N ALA A 26 -8.37 3.45 0.13
CA ALA A 26 -8.39 2.66 1.36
C ALA A 26 -8.15 1.17 1.11
N GLY A 27 -7.35 0.53 1.98
CA GLY A 27 -7.04 -0.89 1.92
C GLY A 27 -5.79 -1.23 1.10
N ALA A 28 -5.53 -2.53 0.96
CA ALA A 28 -4.43 -3.05 0.13
C ALA A 28 -4.83 -3.02 -1.35
N THR A 29 -4.64 -1.87 -1.99
CA THR A 29 -5.13 -1.61 -3.35
C THR A 29 -4.14 -1.87 -4.46
N LEU A 30 -2.87 -2.11 -4.12
CA LEU A 30 -1.80 -2.35 -5.08
C LEU A 30 -1.56 -3.86 -5.29
N PRO A 31 -1.31 -4.31 -6.53
CA PRO A 31 -1.42 -3.54 -7.78
C PRO A 31 -2.88 -3.25 -8.16
N ILE A 32 -3.81 -4.13 -7.78
CA ILE A 32 -5.23 -4.04 -8.13
C ILE A 32 -6.04 -4.55 -6.93
N ARG A 33 -7.19 -3.92 -6.65
CA ARG A 33 -8.17 -4.43 -5.68
C ARG A 33 -8.64 -5.82 -6.08
N ASP A 34 -8.78 -6.70 -5.10
CA ASP A 34 -9.43 -7.99 -5.34
C ASP A 34 -10.95 -7.83 -5.53
N SER A 35 -11.63 -8.94 -5.79
CA SER A 35 -13.08 -8.96 -6.02
C SER A 35 -13.89 -8.60 -4.78
N VAL A 36 -13.39 -8.88 -3.57
CA VAL A 36 -14.01 -8.52 -2.29
C VAL A 36 -13.90 -7.03 -2.03
N ASP A 37 -12.70 -6.45 -2.17
CA ASP A 37 -12.48 -5.01 -2.05
C ASP A 37 -13.34 -4.23 -3.04
N THR A 38 -13.38 -4.68 -4.28
CA THR A 38 -14.20 -4.09 -5.34
C THR A 38 -15.68 -4.14 -4.99
N ARG A 39 -16.17 -5.26 -4.45
CA ARG A 39 -17.55 -5.40 -3.97
C ARG A 39 -17.85 -4.42 -2.84
N VAL A 40 -16.97 -4.32 -1.84
CA VAL A 40 -17.16 -3.44 -0.68
C VAL A 40 -17.19 -1.97 -1.11
N VAL A 41 -16.24 -1.53 -1.94
CA VAL A 41 -16.23 -0.14 -2.47
C VAL A 41 -17.52 0.15 -3.23
N ASN A 42 -17.97 -0.77 -4.09
CA ASN A 42 -19.22 -0.60 -4.83
C ASN A 42 -20.44 -0.54 -3.93
N ASN A 43 -20.49 -1.35 -2.87
CA ASN A 43 -21.57 -1.31 -1.88
C ASN A 43 -21.63 0.02 -1.14
N VAL A 44 -20.49 0.62 -0.80
CA VAL A 44 -20.43 1.95 -0.17
C VAL A 44 -20.86 3.04 -1.15
N ARG A 45 -20.45 2.94 -2.43
CA ARG A 45 -20.89 3.89 -3.47
C ARG A 45 -22.39 3.86 -3.73
N LYS A 46 -23.00 2.67 -3.68
CA LYS A 46 -24.42 2.45 -4.00
C LYS A 46 -25.33 2.48 -2.77
N GLY A 47 -24.78 2.39 -1.57
CA GLY A 47 -25.57 2.23 -0.34
C GLY A 47 -26.27 0.87 -0.25
N THR A 48 -25.70 -0.18 -0.84
CA THR A 48 -26.31 -1.51 -0.97
C THR A 48 -25.67 -2.59 -0.08
N GLY A 49 -24.75 -2.19 0.81
CA GLY A 49 -24.08 -3.12 1.72
C GLY A 49 -25.02 -3.69 2.78
N GLY A 50 -24.63 -4.82 3.37
CA GLY A 50 -25.34 -5.49 4.45
C GLY A 50 -24.38 -6.26 5.36
N LEU A 51 -24.90 -6.74 6.49
CA LEU A 51 -24.19 -7.68 7.36
C LEU A 51 -24.10 -9.03 6.65
N ILE A 52 -22.92 -9.67 6.74
CA ILE A 52 -22.64 -10.96 6.14
C ILE A 52 -22.51 -11.96 7.28
N ASP A 53 -23.33 -13.01 7.26
CA ASP A 53 -23.28 -14.08 8.27
C ASP A 53 -22.27 -15.15 7.88
N HIS A 54 -22.14 -15.44 6.57
CA HIS A 54 -21.18 -16.40 6.04
C HIS A 54 -20.54 -15.91 4.73
N PRO A 55 -19.22 -16.13 4.49
CA PRO A 55 -18.57 -15.70 3.25
C PRO A 55 -19.27 -16.17 1.96
N ALA A 56 -19.90 -17.35 2.02
CA ALA A 56 -20.66 -17.92 0.90
C ALA A 56 -21.83 -17.03 0.44
N ASP A 57 -22.42 -16.23 1.33
CA ASP A 57 -23.54 -15.32 1.04
C ASP A 57 -23.19 -14.26 0.00
N VAL A 58 -21.88 -14.04 -0.20
CA VAL A 58 -21.33 -13.03 -1.09
C VAL A 58 -20.31 -13.61 -2.08
N GLY A 59 -20.35 -14.94 -2.29
CA GLY A 59 -19.51 -15.64 -3.28
C GLY A 59 -18.25 -16.32 -2.72
N GLY A 60 -18.02 -16.27 -1.41
CA GLY A 60 -16.88 -16.91 -0.76
C GLY A 60 -15.60 -16.07 -0.73
N TRP A 61 -14.49 -16.72 -0.40
CA TRP A 61 -13.16 -16.10 -0.43
C TRP A 61 -12.67 -15.92 -1.86
N PRO A 62 -12.03 -14.79 -2.19
CA PRO A 62 -11.53 -14.56 -3.53
C PRO A 62 -10.34 -15.48 -3.80
N THR A 63 -10.22 -15.94 -5.05
CA THR A 63 -8.94 -16.45 -5.54
C THR A 63 -8.06 -15.25 -5.84
N LEU A 64 -6.95 -15.12 -5.13
CA LEU A 64 -5.99 -14.04 -5.33
C LEU A 64 -4.99 -14.44 -6.42
N ASP A 65 -4.83 -13.59 -7.42
CA ASP A 65 -3.72 -13.72 -8.37
C ASP A 65 -2.44 -13.28 -7.66
N ALA A 66 -1.49 -14.21 -7.50
CA ALA A 66 -0.21 -13.92 -6.87
C ALA A 66 0.66 -12.98 -7.74
N GLY A 67 0.33 -12.84 -9.03
CA GLY A 67 1.14 -12.11 -9.99
C GLY A 67 2.53 -12.75 -10.17
N SER A 68 3.43 -12.00 -10.80
CA SER A 68 4.84 -12.37 -10.91
C SER A 68 5.68 -11.42 -10.07
N ALA A 69 6.36 -11.96 -9.07
CA ALA A 69 7.31 -11.18 -8.28
C ALA A 69 8.47 -10.69 -9.16
N PRO A 70 8.98 -9.46 -8.95
CA PRO A 70 10.21 -9.00 -9.58
C PRO A 70 11.35 -9.96 -9.28
N ARG A 71 12.28 -10.12 -10.23
CA ARG A 71 13.48 -10.90 -10.02
C ARG A 71 14.34 -10.27 -8.91
N ASP A 72 14.73 -11.09 -7.96
CA ASP A 72 15.68 -10.84 -6.88
C ASP A 72 16.68 -12.01 -6.92
N SER A 73 17.97 -11.73 -7.10
CA SER A 73 18.96 -12.78 -7.45
C SER A 73 19.74 -13.29 -6.25
N ASP A 74 19.95 -12.45 -5.24
CA ASP A 74 20.60 -12.81 -3.99
C ASP A 74 19.62 -12.99 -2.82
N HIS A 75 18.32 -12.76 -3.06
CA HIS A 75 17.22 -13.01 -2.14
C HIS A 75 17.30 -12.14 -0.88
N ASP A 76 17.78 -10.90 -1.05
CA ASP A 76 17.89 -9.91 0.03
C ASP A 76 16.58 -9.11 0.26
N GLY A 77 15.57 -9.33 -0.60
CA GLY A 77 14.28 -8.66 -0.56
C GLY A 77 14.17 -7.46 -1.49
N ILE A 78 15.17 -7.19 -2.33
CA ILE A 78 15.22 -6.08 -3.29
C ILE A 78 15.23 -6.63 -4.72
N SER A 79 14.44 -6.02 -5.61
CA SER A 79 14.49 -6.42 -7.02
C SER A 79 15.81 -6.01 -7.68
N ASN A 80 16.32 -6.87 -8.57
CA ASN A 80 17.48 -6.57 -9.43
C ASN A 80 17.37 -5.21 -10.14
N HIS A 81 16.15 -4.87 -10.60
CA HIS A 81 15.91 -3.61 -11.31
C HIS A 81 16.15 -2.40 -10.40
N TRP A 82 15.72 -2.49 -9.14
CA TRP A 82 15.92 -1.41 -8.19
C TRP A 82 17.39 -1.31 -7.79
N GLU A 83 18.02 -2.42 -7.45
CA GLU A 83 19.44 -2.48 -7.10
C GLU A 83 20.34 -1.86 -8.19
N ALA A 84 20.14 -2.27 -9.45
CA ALA A 84 20.91 -1.75 -10.59
C ALA A 84 20.77 -0.23 -10.77
N ASN A 85 19.60 0.32 -10.44
CA ASN A 85 19.34 1.76 -10.52
C ASN A 85 19.87 2.54 -9.30
N HIS A 86 20.17 1.86 -8.19
CA HIS A 86 20.64 2.48 -6.95
C HIS A 86 22.09 2.11 -6.60
N GLY A 87 22.80 1.46 -7.53
CA GLY A 87 24.22 1.14 -7.40
C GLY A 87 24.52 0.02 -6.40
N LEU A 88 23.54 -0.85 -6.12
CA LEU A 88 23.72 -2.05 -5.28
C LEU A 88 24.25 -3.23 -6.09
N ASN A 89 24.69 -4.27 -5.38
CA ASN A 89 25.27 -5.45 -6.00
C ASN A 89 24.25 -6.59 -6.01
N LEU A 90 23.79 -6.95 -7.22
CA LEU A 90 22.83 -8.02 -7.55
C LEU A 90 23.14 -9.44 -7.03
N LYS A 91 24.21 -9.61 -6.27
CA LYS A 91 24.75 -10.88 -5.78
C LYS A 91 25.22 -10.76 -4.31
N ASP A 92 24.96 -9.65 -3.64
CA ASP A 92 25.38 -9.40 -2.27
C ASP A 92 24.18 -9.49 -1.32
N PRO A 93 23.86 -10.68 -0.78
CA PRO A 93 22.62 -10.95 -0.04
C PRO A 93 22.49 -10.19 1.28
N VAL A 94 23.50 -9.40 1.68
CA VAL A 94 23.47 -8.60 2.90
C VAL A 94 23.28 -7.12 2.63
N ASP A 95 23.44 -6.64 1.40
CA ASP A 95 23.40 -5.21 1.12
C ASP A 95 21.99 -4.61 1.23
N GLY A 96 20.94 -5.40 1.06
CA GLY A 96 19.57 -5.00 1.39
C GLY A 96 19.37 -4.57 2.84
N SER A 97 20.06 -5.21 3.78
CA SER A 97 20.01 -4.86 5.20
C SER A 97 20.95 -3.72 5.61
N ARG A 98 21.85 -3.27 4.71
CA ARG A 98 22.78 -2.17 5.01
C ARG A 98 22.03 -0.84 5.05
N VAL A 99 22.39 -0.02 6.03
CA VAL A 99 21.86 1.33 6.21
C VAL A 99 22.47 2.27 5.18
N ALA A 100 21.61 2.90 4.37
CA ALA A 100 22.00 3.93 3.42
C ALA A 100 22.27 5.27 4.12
N ALA A 101 22.81 6.24 3.38
CA ALA A 101 23.17 7.56 3.90
C ALA A 101 21.99 8.35 4.51
N ASN A 102 20.75 8.00 4.17
CA ASN A 102 19.55 8.62 4.69
C ASN A 102 19.04 8.00 6.01
N GLY A 103 19.74 7.00 6.56
CA GLY A 103 19.40 6.36 7.82
C GLY A 103 18.42 5.18 7.73
N TYR A 104 17.97 4.83 6.51
CA TYR A 104 17.13 3.66 6.26
C TYR A 104 17.93 2.55 5.58
N THR A 105 17.57 1.30 5.82
CA THR A 105 18.09 0.16 5.07
C THR A 105 17.72 0.25 3.59
N ASN A 106 18.51 -0.39 2.72
CA ASN A 106 18.20 -0.46 1.30
C ASN A 106 16.83 -1.13 1.06
N VAL A 107 16.48 -2.16 1.85
CA VAL A 107 15.18 -2.83 1.73
C VAL A 107 14.02 -1.91 2.15
N GLU A 108 14.17 -1.08 3.18
CA GLU A 108 13.16 -0.07 3.53
C GLU A 108 12.98 0.98 2.43
N ASN A 109 14.08 1.43 1.82
CA ASN A 109 14.03 2.36 0.68
C ASN A 109 13.31 1.72 -0.52
N TYR A 110 13.58 0.45 -0.81
CA TYR A 110 12.91 -0.32 -1.85
C TYR A 110 11.41 -0.50 -1.57
N LEU A 111 11.03 -0.92 -0.37
CA LEU A 111 9.62 -1.10 0.03
C LEU A 111 8.84 0.21 -0.06
N ASN A 112 9.44 1.32 0.37
CA ASN A 112 8.84 2.65 0.24
C ASN A 112 8.71 3.09 -1.23
N TRP A 113 9.68 2.74 -2.09
CA TRP A 113 9.55 2.95 -3.53
C TRP A 113 8.42 2.12 -4.16
N CYS A 114 8.29 0.84 -3.76
CA CYS A 114 7.20 -0.03 -4.20
C CYS A 114 5.83 0.54 -3.81
N ALA A 115 5.69 1.02 -2.57
CA ALA A 115 4.44 1.61 -2.08
C ALA A 115 4.05 2.91 -2.81
N ARG A 116 5.03 3.67 -3.33
CA ARG A 116 4.79 4.92 -4.07
C ARG A 116 4.48 4.68 -5.55
N ARG A 117 5.05 3.63 -6.16
CA ARG A 117 4.70 3.22 -7.53
C ARG A 117 3.31 2.61 -7.49
N ARG A 118 2.31 3.44 -7.83
CA ARG A 118 1.02 2.95 -8.33
C ARG A 118 1.34 2.22 -9.65
N ILE A 119 1.47 0.90 -9.57
CA ILE A 119 1.87 0.01 -10.67
C ILE A 119 0.84 0.06 -11.79
#